data_AF-A0A9E3Q4K3-F1
#
_entry.id   AF-A0A9E3Q4K3-F1
#
_cell.length_a   1.000
_cell.length_b   1.000
_cell.length_c   1.000
_cell.angle_alpha   90.00
_cell.angle_beta   90.00
_cell.angle_gamma   90.00
#
_symmetry.space_group_name_H-M   'P 1'
#
loop_
_entity.id
_entity.type
_entity.pdbx_description
1 polymer ?
#
loop_
_entity_poly.entity_id
_entity_poly.type
_entity_poly.pdbx_seq_one_letter_code
_entity_poly.pdbx_strand_id
1 'polypeptide(L)'
;MNSQKGKAPYSGTVGWGEGVRSGLVRTRGFTLIELIGVMSILTILASAVTLNVVAQMKRAARETEARNLETMRDALRDRILRTKQIGTPNQWAQAIADELAIPLVHANETRLGYARRFLVDPGLQIGNIMTGGVTLPYTQGMHGSIEPVNGRVMLISTLGAPLPGATNQAAFNAAWNSVEGQVPAGWTNWTGLGEDLWIQRMDLRSLFRRVVFNNMDPDNVAPFAVAGAPTFLIQGNPTAQTMVRIPAGQRHEAWFLETSGIRLHFADETLQAQEYVREDISYVFENGRWSRYLNYGKRPPLSGFGLLAENFRQSPMPPNSKFGANAQAVVEEVFTYLYTYGFWATGEPPYSVPFDNGGSTSDQQVPAYQALLGAQSRLDWISGNLIN
;
A
#
# COMPACT_ATOMS: atom_id res chain seq x y z
N MET A 1 -6.75 -16.79 66.17
CA MET A 1 -8.04 -16.25 66.68
C MET A 1 -9.16 -16.77 65.80
N ASN A 2 -10.13 -17.45 66.44
CA ASN A 2 -11.48 -17.89 66.01
C ASN A 2 -11.57 -18.82 64.78
N SER A 3 -11.81 -20.13 64.86
CA SER A 3 -12.73 -20.96 65.68
C SER A 3 -14.22 -20.68 65.45
N GLN A 4 -14.91 -21.64 64.82
CA GLN A 4 -16.30 -22.14 65.00
C GLN A 4 -16.59 -23.06 63.79
N LYS A 5 -16.70 -24.40 63.83
CA LYS A 5 -17.52 -25.33 64.63
C LYS A 5 -19.00 -24.95 64.74
N GLY A 6 -19.83 -25.64 63.96
CA GLY A 6 -21.28 -25.68 64.10
C GLY A 6 -21.86 -27.00 63.54
N LYS A 7 -21.97 -28.02 64.40
CA LYS A 7 -22.85 -29.18 64.23
C LYS A 7 -24.22 -28.81 64.80
N ALA A 8 -25.32 -29.20 64.16
CA ALA A 8 -26.47 -29.82 64.83
C ALA A 8 -27.47 -30.45 63.81
N PRO A 9 -28.15 -31.56 64.19
CA PRO A 9 -29.08 -32.31 63.37
C PRO A 9 -30.55 -31.93 63.64
N TYR A 10 -31.44 -32.09 62.66
CA TYR A 10 -32.88 -32.10 62.92
C TYR A 10 -33.49 -33.44 62.52
N SER A 11 -33.72 -34.23 63.58
CA SER A 11 -34.71 -35.28 63.67
C SER A 11 -36.10 -34.63 63.64
N GLY A 12 -36.96 -35.11 62.74
CA GLY A 12 -38.37 -34.76 62.67
C GLY A 12 -39.19 -36.01 62.39
N THR A 13 -39.52 -36.73 63.47
CA THR A 13 -40.50 -37.82 63.47
C THR A 13 -41.90 -37.20 63.46
N VAL A 14 -42.64 -37.38 62.37
CA VAL A 14 -44.09 -37.12 62.27
C VAL A 14 -44.63 -38.35 61.54
N GLY A 15 -45.39 -39.25 62.15
CA GLY A 15 -46.62 -39.00 62.88
C GLY A 15 -47.70 -39.72 62.06
N TRP A 16 -48.05 -40.93 62.49
CA TRP A 16 -49.08 -41.76 61.89
C TRP A 16 -50.42 -41.04 61.85
N GLY A 17 -51.05 -41.03 60.67
CA GLY A 17 -52.41 -40.57 60.44
C GLY A 17 -53.11 -41.54 59.50
N GLU A 18 -53.72 -42.58 60.06
CA GLU A 18 -54.74 -43.38 59.39
C GLU A 18 -55.98 -42.52 59.12
N GLY A 19 -56.64 -42.77 57.99
CA GLY A 19 -58.07 -42.49 57.85
C GLY A 19 -58.48 -41.86 56.53
N VAL A 20 -58.89 -42.73 55.60
CA VAL A 20 -60.17 -42.72 54.87
C VAL A 20 -59.93 -43.15 53.42
N ARG A 21 -60.17 -44.43 53.16
CA ARG A 21 -60.37 -44.98 51.83
C ARG A 21 -61.81 -44.73 51.41
N SER A 22 -62.03 -44.10 50.25
CA SER A 22 -63.02 -44.55 49.26
C SER A 22 -63.18 -43.54 48.13
N GLY A 23 -62.67 -43.90 46.96
CA GLY A 23 -62.78 -43.18 45.71
C GLY A 23 -61.84 -43.81 44.69
N LEU A 24 -62.10 -45.07 44.33
CA LEU A 24 -61.38 -45.76 43.25
C LEU A 24 -61.72 -45.10 41.92
N VAL A 25 -61.11 -43.95 41.65
CA VAL A 25 -60.82 -43.56 40.28
C VAL A 25 -59.81 -44.59 39.79
N ARG A 26 -60.23 -45.44 38.86
CA ARG A 26 -59.38 -46.44 38.22
C ARG A 26 -58.36 -45.69 37.36
N THR A 27 -57.30 -45.18 37.96
CA THR A 27 -56.10 -44.74 37.25
C THR A 27 -55.54 -45.97 36.56
N ARG A 28 -55.76 -46.06 35.25
CA ARG A 28 -55.02 -46.98 34.38
C ARG A 28 -53.55 -46.58 34.51
N GLY A 29 -52.82 -47.25 35.39
CA GLY A 29 -51.39 -47.05 35.52
C GLY A 29 -50.74 -47.45 34.20
N PHE A 30 -50.02 -46.51 33.58
CA PHE A 30 -49.11 -46.82 32.49
C PHE A 30 -48.22 -47.98 32.91
N THR A 31 -48.18 -49.02 32.09
CA THR A 31 -47.43 -50.22 32.42
C THR A 31 -45.93 -49.94 32.28
N LEU A 32 -45.09 -50.59 33.10
CA LEU A 32 -43.63 -50.45 33.05
C LEU A 32 -43.08 -50.65 31.62
N ILE A 33 -43.69 -51.57 30.87
CA ILE A 33 -43.31 -51.88 29.48
C ILE A 33 -43.61 -50.72 28.52
N GLU A 34 -44.67 -49.94 28.77
CA GLU A 34 -45.03 -48.76 27.99
C GLU A 34 -44.04 -47.60 28.25
N LEU A 35 -43.59 -47.45 29.51
CA LEU A 35 -42.53 -46.50 29.87
C LEU A 35 -41.18 -46.86 29.22
N ILE A 36 -40.80 -48.14 29.23
CA ILE A 36 -39.57 -48.61 28.56
C ILE A 36 -39.66 -48.35 27.05
N GLY A 37 -40.81 -48.67 26.44
CA GLY A 37 -41.05 -48.41 25.01
C GLY A 37 -40.89 -46.93 24.63
N VAL A 38 -41.51 -46.02 25.39
CA VAL A 38 -41.39 -44.57 25.14
C VAL A 38 -39.95 -44.09 25.32
N MET A 39 -39.25 -44.54 26.36
CA MET A 39 -37.84 -44.16 26.60
C MET A 39 -36.92 -44.68 25.50
N SER A 40 -37.15 -45.89 24.97
CA SER A 40 -36.38 -46.43 23.85
C SER A 40 -36.59 -45.61 22.56
N ILE A 41 -37.82 -45.20 22.27
CA ILE A 41 -38.11 -44.36 21.10
C ILE A 41 -37.48 -42.97 21.26
N LEU A 42 -37.60 -42.34 22.43
CA LEU A 42 -37.01 -41.03 22.71
C LEU A 42 -35.48 -41.05 22.63
N THR A 43 -34.83 -42.10 23.14
CA THR A 43 -33.36 -42.23 23.06
C THR A 43 -32.87 -42.42 21.62
N ILE A 44 -33.57 -43.22 20.81
CA ILE A 44 -33.25 -43.36 19.37
C ILE A 44 -33.40 -42.03 18.64
N LEU A 45 -34.52 -41.33 18.84
CA LEU A 45 -34.76 -40.02 18.23
C LEU A 45 -33.73 -38.96 18.67
N ALA A 46 -33.41 -38.90 19.97
CA ALA A 46 -32.39 -38.01 20.50
C ALA A 46 -31.00 -38.30 19.89
N SER A 47 -30.65 -39.57 19.69
CA SER A 47 -29.39 -39.96 19.07
C SER A 47 -29.27 -39.49 17.62
N ALA A 48 -30.35 -39.59 16.84
CA ALA A 48 -30.39 -39.18 15.44
C ALA A 48 -30.26 -37.65 15.28
N VAL A 49 -30.89 -36.88 16.17
CA VAL A 49 -30.80 -35.40 16.15
C VAL A 49 -29.41 -34.93 16.57
N THR A 50 -28.79 -35.59 17.56
CA THR A 50 -27.49 -35.17 18.09
C THR A 50 -26.39 -35.19 17.01
N LEU A 51 -26.35 -36.22 16.16
CA LEU A 51 -25.34 -36.31 15.09
C LEU A 51 -25.45 -35.17 14.08
N ASN A 52 -26.68 -34.77 13.72
CA ASN A 52 -26.92 -33.67 12.79
C ASN A 52 -26.53 -32.32 13.39
N VAL A 53 -26.87 -32.08 14.66
CA VAL A 53 -26.50 -30.84 15.35
C VAL A 53 -24.98 -30.71 15.45
N VAL A 54 -24.26 -31.79 15.80
CA VAL A 54 -22.79 -31.79 15.86
C VAL A 54 -22.17 -31.49 14.50
N ALA A 55 -22.69 -32.09 13.42
CA ALA A 55 -22.20 -31.82 12.06
C ALA A 55 -22.43 -30.36 11.63
N GLN A 56 -23.60 -29.79 11.95
CA GLN A 56 -23.90 -28.38 11.67
C GLN A 56 -23.01 -27.44 12.50
N MET A 57 -22.82 -27.72 13.79
CA MET A 57 -21.93 -26.93 14.65
C MET A 57 -20.49 -26.96 14.14
N LYS A 58 -20.00 -28.12 13.69
CA LYS A 58 -18.68 -28.22 13.06
C LYS A 58 -18.60 -27.34 11.81
N ARG A 59 -19.55 -27.45 10.88
CA ARG A 59 -19.58 -26.60 9.67
C ARG A 59 -19.60 -25.10 10.01
N ALA A 60 -20.43 -24.70 10.97
CA ALA A 60 -20.51 -23.30 11.41
C ALA A 60 -19.18 -22.82 12.03
N ALA A 61 -18.51 -23.65 12.82
CA ALA A 61 -17.20 -23.34 13.39
C ALA A 61 -16.13 -23.15 12.30
N ARG A 62 -16.17 -23.99 11.26
CA ARG A 62 -15.30 -23.93 10.08
C ARG A 62 -15.47 -22.64 9.29
N GLU A 63 -16.71 -22.30 8.95
CA GLU A 63 -17.03 -21.05 8.26
C GLU A 63 -16.63 -19.81 9.08
N THR A 64 -16.85 -19.86 10.39
CA THR A 64 -16.43 -18.78 11.29
C THR A 64 -14.91 -18.61 11.27
N GLU A 65 -14.16 -19.71 11.33
CA GLU A 65 -12.70 -19.65 11.31
C GLU A 65 -12.16 -19.15 9.97
N ALA A 66 -12.74 -19.58 8.85
CA ALA A 66 -12.38 -19.08 7.52
C ALA A 66 -12.54 -17.55 7.42
N ARG A 67 -13.69 -17.02 7.85
CA ARG A 67 -13.95 -15.56 7.87
C ARG A 67 -13.02 -14.82 8.82
N ASN A 68 -12.70 -15.41 9.97
CA ASN A 68 -11.74 -14.83 10.90
C ASN A 68 -10.37 -14.71 10.25
N LEU A 69 -9.89 -15.75 9.56
CA LEU A 69 -8.58 -15.70 8.89
C LEU A 69 -8.52 -14.65 7.77
N GLU A 70 -9.60 -14.53 7.00
CA GLU A 70 -9.71 -13.47 6.00
C GLU A 70 -9.62 -12.07 6.64
N THR A 71 -10.37 -11.84 7.71
CA THR A 71 -10.33 -10.57 8.46
C THR A 71 -8.93 -10.29 9.02
N MET A 72 -8.25 -11.32 9.54
CA MET A 72 -6.88 -11.20 10.05
C MET A 72 -5.85 -10.90 8.95
N ARG A 73 -6.01 -11.46 7.75
CA ARG A 73 -5.16 -11.13 6.58
C ARG A 73 -5.31 -9.66 6.22
N ASP A 74 -6.54 -9.19 6.12
CA ASP A 74 -6.81 -7.80 5.71
C ASP A 74 -6.30 -6.82 6.77
N ALA A 75 -6.49 -7.12 8.05
CA ALA A 75 -5.90 -6.36 9.15
C ALA A 75 -4.37 -6.31 9.09
N LEU A 76 -3.70 -7.43 8.80
CA LEU A 76 -2.24 -7.45 8.65
C LEU A 76 -1.78 -6.60 7.46
N ARG A 77 -2.49 -6.69 6.32
CA ARG A 77 -2.23 -5.87 5.14
C ARG A 77 -2.38 -4.38 5.46
N ASP A 78 -3.49 -3.99 6.09
CA ASP A 78 -3.78 -2.60 6.43
C ASP A 78 -2.76 -2.05 7.42
N ARG A 79 -2.37 -2.85 8.42
CA ARG A 79 -1.29 -2.50 9.35
C ARG A 79 0.02 -2.23 8.63
N ILE A 80 0.43 -3.12 7.72
CA ILE A 80 1.67 -2.97 6.92
C ILE A 80 1.62 -1.68 6.11
N LEU A 81 0.51 -1.42 5.42
CA LEU A 81 0.35 -0.21 4.61
C LEU A 81 0.32 1.05 5.46
N ARG A 82 -0.26 1.00 6.67
CA ARG A 82 -0.34 2.15 7.58
C ARG A 82 1.00 2.48 8.24
N THR A 83 1.73 1.49 8.74
CA THR A 83 3.00 1.71 9.46
C THR A 83 4.23 1.70 8.57
N LYS A 84 4.08 1.29 7.30
CA LYS A 84 5.20 1.10 6.35
C LYS A 84 6.25 0.11 6.86
N GLN A 85 5.80 -0.88 7.63
CA GLN A 85 6.64 -1.88 8.27
C GLN A 85 6.02 -3.27 8.09
N ILE A 86 6.87 -4.24 7.76
CA ILE A 86 6.53 -5.66 7.74
C ILE A 86 7.31 -6.31 8.88
N GLY A 87 6.60 -6.73 9.93
CA GLY A 87 7.20 -7.41 11.08
C GLY A 87 7.64 -8.84 10.76
N THR A 88 8.14 -9.54 11.78
CA THR A 88 8.43 -10.98 11.72
C THR A 88 7.19 -11.82 12.01
N PRO A 89 7.15 -13.12 11.65
CA PRO A 89 6.03 -14.02 11.98
C PRO A 89 5.62 -14.02 13.46
N ASN A 90 6.59 -13.85 14.37
CA ASN A 90 6.33 -13.79 15.81
C ASN A 90 5.63 -12.50 16.25
N GLN A 91 5.65 -11.46 15.42
CA GLN A 91 5.04 -10.15 15.69
C GLN A 91 3.68 -9.98 14.99
N TRP A 92 3.36 -10.79 13.99
CA TRP A 92 2.14 -10.61 13.20
C TRP A 92 0.85 -10.82 13.99
N ALA A 93 0.84 -11.76 14.93
CA ALA A 93 -0.30 -11.93 15.83
C ALA A 93 -0.59 -10.67 16.64
N GLN A 94 0.45 -10.03 17.17
CA GLN A 94 0.31 -8.76 17.89
C GLN A 94 -0.14 -7.65 16.94
N ALA A 95 0.45 -7.56 15.75
CA ALA A 95 0.08 -6.58 14.75
C ALA A 95 -1.40 -6.68 14.34
N ILE A 96 -1.91 -7.90 14.16
CA ILE A 96 -3.32 -8.19 13.87
C ILE A 96 -4.21 -7.85 15.07
N ALA A 97 -3.80 -8.25 16.28
CA ALA A 97 -4.54 -7.97 17.51
C ALA A 97 -4.71 -6.46 17.74
N ASP A 98 -3.63 -5.69 17.52
CA ASP A 98 -3.64 -4.23 17.62
C ASP A 98 -4.55 -3.59 16.56
N GLU A 99 -4.52 -4.08 15.31
CA GLU A 99 -5.30 -3.50 14.22
C GLU A 99 -6.80 -3.81 14.34
N LEU A 100 -7.16 -5.01 14.78
CA LEU A 100 -8.55 -5.42 15.00
C LEU A 100 -9.09 -5.05 16.39
N ALA A 101 -8.24 -4.50 17.27
CA ALA A 101 -8.56 -4.24 18.68
C ALA A 101 -9.11 -5.48 19.43
N ILE A 102 -8.54 -6.66 19.14
CA ILE A 102 -8.89 -7.92 19.80
C ILE A 102 -7.78 -8.38 20.75
N PRO A 103 -8.10 -9.16 21.79
CA PRO A 103 -7.08 -9.84 22.61
C PRO A 103 -6.10 -10.68 21.78
N LEU A 104 -4.80 -10.62 22.13
CA LEU A 104 -3.74 -11.37 21.44
C LEU A 104 -4.02 -12.88 21.34
N VAL A 105 -4.65 -13.47 22.37
CA VAL A 105 -5.03 -14.89 22.37
C VAL A 105 -5.99 -15.22 21.22
N HIS A 106 -6.87 -14.31 20.82
CA HIS A 106 -7.79 -14.54 19.70
C HIS A 106 -7.11 -14.45 18.33
N ALA A 107 -5.98 -13.74 18.22
CA ALA A 107 -5.15 -13.77 17.01
C ALA A 107 -4.29 -15.04 16.98
N ASN A 108 -3.71 -15.43 18.12
CA ASN A 108 -2.81 -16.58 18.23
C ASN A 108 -3.52 -17.93 18.24
N GLU A 109 -4.74 -18.02 18.73
CA GLU A 109 -5.40 -19.31 18.99
C GLU A 109 -6.83 -19.34 18.46
N THR A 110 -7.22 -20.51 17.97
CA THR A 110 -8.62 -20.80 17.65
C THR A 110 -9.47 -20.89 18.91
N ARG A 111 -10.79 -20.89 18.75
CA ARG A 111 -11.71 -21.08 19.89
C ARG A 111 -11.52 -22.42 20.62
N LEU A 112 -10.89 -23.40 19.97
CA LEU A 112 -10.55 -24.70 20.55
C LEU A 112 -9.18 -24.73 21.24
N GLY A 113 -8.47 -23.58 21.32
CA GLY A 113 -7.15 -23.47 21.94
C GLY A 113 -6.01 -23.98 21.07
N TYR A 114 -6.22 -24.18 19.77
CA TYR A 114 -5.14 -24.55 18.86
C TYR A 114 -4.42 -23.31 18.35
N ALA A 115 -3.09 -23.30 18.44
CA ALA A 115 -2.28 -22.20 17.94
C ALA A 115 -2.34 -22.09 16.41
N ARG A 116 -2.64 -20.88 15.92
CA ARG A 116 -2.45 -20.47 14.54
C ARG A 116 -0.96 -20.33 14.23
N ARG A 117 -0.59 -20.53 12.97
CA ARG A 117 0.79 -20.43 12.50
C ARG A 117 0.92 -19.39 11.42
N PHE A 118 1.96 -18.57 11.53
CA PHE A 118 2.37 -17.62 10.53
C PHE A 118 3.61 -18.16 9.84
N LEU A 119 3.53 -18.37 8.53
CA LEU A 119 4.64 -18.87 7.72
C LEU A 119 5.07 -17.84 6.71
N VAL A 120 6.38 -17.75 6.51
CA VAL A 120 7.03 -16.92 5.51
C VAL A 120 7.79 -17.83 4.56
N ASP A 121 7.77 -17.50 3.28
CA ASP A 121 8.60 -18.17 2.29
C ASP A 121 10.09 -18.06 2.69
N PRO A 122 10.82 -19.17 2.88
CA PRO A 122 12.25 -19.11 3.23
C PRO A 122 13.09 -18.37 2.19
N GLY A 123 12.65 -18.30 0.93
CA GLY A 123 13.29 -17.55 -0.13
C GLY A 123 12.87 -16.08 -0.23
N LEU A 124 12.13 -15.54 0.75
CA LEU A 124 11.67 -14.15 0.77
C LEU A 124 12.84 -13.16 0.78
N GLN A 125 12.86 -12.22 -0.16
CA GLN A 125 13.81 -11.12 -0.19
C GLN A 125 13.08 -9.78 -0.34
N ILE A 126 13.26 -8.89 0.64
CA ILE A 126 12.74 -7.52 0.68
C ILE A 126 13.85 -6.61 1.24
N GLY A 127 13.77 -5.30 1.09
CA GLY A 127 14.74 -4.36 1.69
C GLY A 127 15.90 -4.02 0.78
N ASN A 128 17.05 -3.64 1.35
CA ASN A 128 18.14 -3.03 0.60
C ASN A 128 19.14 -4.08 0.06
N ILE A 129 19.51 -3.97 -1.23
CA ILE A 129 20.57 -4.77 -1.88
C ILE A 129 21.93 -4.61 -1.18
N MET A 130 22.22 -3.44 -0.61
CA MET A 130 23.49 -3.14 0.08
C MET A 130 23.73 -4.06 1.29
N THR A 131 22.67 -4.66 1.84
CA THR A 131 22.73 -5.64 2.95
C THR A 131 22.40 -7.06 2.52
N GLY A 132 22.32 -7.33 1.20
CA GLY A 132 22.15 -8.69 0.66
C GLY A 132 20.71 -9.20 0.58
N GLY A 133 19.71 -8.31 0.60
CA GLY A 133 18.31 -8.69 0.76
C GLY A 133 18.02 -8.98 2.23
N VAL A 134 17.24 -8.11 2.86
CA VAL A 134 16.90 -8.22 4.28
C VAL A 134 15.66 -9.11 4.39
N THR A 135 15.80 -10.25 5.05
CA THR A 135 14.64 -11.00 5.54
C THR A 135 13.91 -10.15 6.57
N LEU A 136 12.65 -10.47 6.87
CA LEU A 136 11.85 -9.71 7.83
C LEU A 136 12.57 -9.55 9.18
N PRO A 137 12.47 -8.38 9.86
CA PRO A 137 11.52 -7.30 9.58
C PRO A 137 12.00 -6.31 8.51
N TYR A 138 11.04 -5.78 7.74
CA TYR A 138 11.27 -4.68 6.81
C TYR A 138 10.67 -3.39 7.37
N THR A 139 11.46 -2.32 7.38
CA THR A 139 10.96 -0.95 7.60
C THR A 139 11.29 -0.14 6.37
N GLN A 140 10.29 0.52 5.79
CA GLN A 140 10.52 1.30 4.60
C GLN A 140 11.43 2.50 4.87
N GLY A 141 12.60 2.48 4.26
CA GLY A 141 13.56 3.60 4.26
C GLY A 141 13.40 4.51 3.03
N MET A 142 14.24 5.55 2.98
CA MET A 142 14.25 6.51 1.87
C MET A 142 14.64 5.91 0.51
N HIS A 143 15.38 4.80 0.52
CA HIS A 143 15.80 4.08 -0.69
C HIS A 143 14.80 3.01 -1.17
N GLY A 144 13.67 2.84 -0.46
CA GLY A 144 12.70 1.79 -0.76
C GLY A 144 13.28 0.38 -0.55
N SER A 145 12.74 -0.58 -1.29
CA SER A 145 13.15 -1.99 -1.36
C SER A 145 13.68 -2.31 -2.76
N ILE A 146 14.44 -3.39 -2.87
CA ILE A 146 14.57 -4.15 -4.12
C ILE A 146 13.21 -4.69 -4.56
N GLU A 147 13.13 -5.17 -5.80
CA GLU A 147 11.98 -5.95 -6.25
C GLU A 147 11.72 -7.09 -5.28
N PRO A 148 10.55 -7.14 -4.61
CA PRO A 148 10.28 -8.18 -3.64
C PRO A 148 10.25 -9.56 -4.33
N VAL A 149 11.14 -10.46 -3.92
CA VAL A 149 11.21 -11.84 -4.45
C VAL A 149 10.56 -12.78 -3.46
N ASN A 150 9.74 -13.72 -3.96
CA ASN A 150 9.05 -14.73 -3.14
C ASN A 150 8.25 -14.13 -1.97
N GLY A 151 7.47 -13.06 -2.20
CA GLY A 151 6.64 -12.36 -1.21
C GLY A 151 5.51 -13.19 -0.56
N ARG A 152 5.56 -14.51 -0.60
CA ARG A 152 4.49 -15.41 -0.18
C ARG A 152 4.48 -15.56 1.34
N VAL A 153 3.33 -15.33 1.94
CA VAL A 153 3.12 -15.55 3.38
C VAL A 153 1.79 -16.21 3.65
N MET A 154 1.71 -17.03 4.70
CA MET A 154 0.50 -17.78 5.05
C MET A 154 0.15 -17.60 6.52
N LEU A 155 -1.15 -17.47 6.78
CA LEU A 155 -1.76 -17.66 8.09
C LEU A 155 -2.52 -18.98 8.06
N ILE A 156 -2.12 -19.92 8.91
CA ILE A 156 -2.69 -21.26 8.98
C ILE A 156 -3.41 -21.45 10.29
N SER A 157 -4.60 -22.03 10.22
CA SER A 157 -5.42 -22.39 11.38
C SER A 157 -5.98 -23.80 11.27
N THR A 158 -6.30 -24.38 12.42
CA THR A 158 -6.78 -25.75 12.57
C THR A 158 -7.88 -25.84 13.62
N LEU A 159 -8.85 -26.71 13.37
CA LEU A 159 -9.86 -27.12 14.36
C LEU A 159 -9.71 -28.58 14.82
N GLY A 160 -8.81 -29.37 14.21
CA GLY A 160 -8.74 -30.81 14.42
C GLY A 160 -7.56 -31.30 15.27
N ALA A 161 -6.37 -30.73 15.06
CA ALA A 161 -5.15 -31.13 15.77
C ALA A 161 -4.06 -30.03 15.70
N PRO A 162 -3.12 -29.95 16.65
CA PRO A 162 -2.04 -28.96 16.65
C PRO A 162 -1.22 -28.96 15.35
N LEU A 163 -0.96 -27.78 14.78
CA LEU A 163 -0.26 -27.65 13.50
C LEU A 163 1.24 -28.05 13.61
N PRO A 164 1.77 -28.80 12.64
CA PRO A 164 3.21 -29.04 12.56
C PRO A 164 3.95 -27.74 12.20
N GLY A 165 5.22 -27.64 12.59
CA GLY A 165 6.07 -26.55 12.12
C GLY A 165 6.50 -26.80 10.67
N ALA A 166 6.26 -25.85 9.76
CA ALA A 166 6.88 -25.89 8.44
C ALA A 166 8.32 -25.35 8.58
N THR A 167 9.31 -26.22 8.40
CA THR A 167 10.72 -25.93 8.73
C THR A 167 11.60 -25.64 7.51
N ASN A 168 11.12 -25.88 6.28
CA ASN A 168 11.91 -25.73 5.06
C ASN A 168 11.08 -25.32 3.83
N GLN A 169 11.77 -25.00 2.73
CA GLN A 169 11.16 -24.52 1.47
C GLN A 169 10.16 -25.52 0.87
N ALA A 170 10.46 -26.82 0.93
CA ALA A 170 9.58 -27.86 0.37
C ALA A 170 8.27 -27.95 1.15
N ALA A 171 8.33 -27.94 2.48
CA ALA A 171 7.15 -27.93 3.36
C ALA A 171 6.33 -26.64 3.17
N PHE A 172 6.99 -25.49 3.00
CA PHE A 172 6.30 -24.24 2.69
C PHE A 172 5.57 -24.32 1.34
N ASN A 173 6.24 -24.78 0.28
CA ASN A 173 5.65 -24.92 -1.06
C ASN A 173 4.48 -25.91 -1.06
N ALA A 174 4.59 -27.01 -0.31
CA ALA A 174 3.52 -27.99 -0.17
C ALA A 174 2.28 -27.39 0.51
N ALA A 175 2.46 -26.63 1.59
CA ALA A 175 1.36 -25.91 2.23
C ALA A 175 0.78 -24.81 1.33
N TRP A 176 1.64 -24.04 0.65
CA TRP A 176 1.23 -23.00 -0.28
C TRP A 176 0.37 -23.56 -1.42
N ASN A 177 0.76 -24.68 -2.01
CA ASN A 177 0.04 -25.29 -3.13
C ASN A 177 -1.10 -26.24 -2.70
N SER A 178 -1.33 -26.43 -1.40
CA SER A 178 -2.36 -27.35 -0.91
C SER A 178 -3.75 -26.87 -1.31
N VAL A 179 -4.54 -27.78 -1.90
CA VAL A 179 -5.95 -27.52 -2.18
C VAL A 179 -6.72 -27.46 -0.86
N GLU A 180 -7.80 -26.68 -0.82
CA GLU A 180 -8.69 -26.61 0.34
C GLU A 180 -9.24 -28.01 0.69
N GLY A 181 -9.32 -28.32 1.98
CA GLY A 181 -9.78 -29.62 2.46
C GLY A 181 -8.75 -30.75 2.38
N GLN A 182 -7.52 -30.49 1.92
CA GLN A 182 -6.45 -31.47 1.83
C GLN A 182 -5.33 -31.19 2.84
N VAL A 183 -4.68 -32.25 3.30
CA VAL A 183 -3.49 -32.15 4.14
C VAL A 183 -2.28 -31.84 3.24
N PRO A 184 -1.50 -30.78 3.53
CA PRO A 184 -0.28 -30.48 2.79
C PRO A 184 0.68 -31.68 2.72
N ALA A 185 1.29 -31.90 1.55
CA ALA A 185 2.29 -32.93 1.39
C ALA A 185 3.46 -32.73 2.39
N GLY A 186 3.88 -33.82 3.05
CA GLY A 186 4.92 -33.80 4.08
C GLY A 186 4.41 -33.61 5.51
N TRP A 187 3.12 -33.36 5.72
CA TRP A 187 2.50 -33.32 7.06
C TRP A 187 2.04 -34.72 7.51
N THR A 188 2.88 -35.74 7.32
CA THR A 188 2.52 -37.15 7.53
C THR A 188 2.19 -37.50 8.98
N ASN A 189 2.70 -36.71 9.94
CA ASN A 189 2.50 -36.91 11.38
C ASN A 189 1.35 -36.05 11.95
N TRP A 190 0.68 -35.25 11.12
CA TRP A 190 -0.46 -34.47 11.56
C TRP A 190 -1.71 -35.34 11.55
N THR A 191 -2.37 -35.44 12.71
CA THR A 191 -3.52 -36.34 12.93
C THR A 191 -4.88 -35.69 12.62
N GLY A 192 -4.88 -34.42 12.22
CA GLY A 192 -6.09 -33.70 11.84
C GLY A 192 -6.61 -34.10 10.45
N LEU A 193 -7.86 -33.74 10.17
CA LEU A 193 -8.44 -33.89 8.84
C LEU A 193 -8.13 -32.65 8.00
N GLY A 194 -7.88 -32.83 6.70
CA GLY A 194 -7.66 -31.68 5.79
C GLY A 194 -8.84 -30.71 5.76
N GLU A 195 -10.06 -31.19 6.03
CA GLU A 195 -11.27 -30.38 6.12
C GLU A 195 -11.36 -29.47 7.35
N ASP A 196 -10.44 -29.64 8.32
CA ASP A 196 -10.30 -28.84 9.53
C ASP A 196 -9.13 -27.84 9.43
N LEU A 197 -8.51 -27.72 8.25
CA LEU A 197 -7.37 -26.86 7.98
C LEU A 197 -7.76 -25.67 7.10
N TRP A 198 -7.44 -24.45 7.54
CA TRP A 198 -7.53 -23.25 6.70
C TRP A 198 -6.15 -22.63 6.50
N ILE A 199 -5.85 -22.31 5.25
CA ILE A 199 -4.62 -21.66 4.83
C ILE A 199 -4.99 -20.36 4.13
N GLN A 200 -4.88 -19.25 4.84
CA GLN A 200 -5.03 -17.93 4.27
C GLN A 200 -3.71 -17.47 3.69
N ARG A 201 -3.68 -17.25 2.38
CA ARG A 201 -2.50 -16.84 1.62
C ARG A 201 -2.51 -15.34 1.41
N MET A 202 -1.33 -14.74 1.40
CA MET A 202 -1.10 -13.34 1.04
C MET A 202 0.21 -13.22 0.28
N ASP A 203 0.21 -12.38 -0.76
CA ASP A 203 1.41 -12.03 -1.51
C ASP A 203 1.83 -10.59 -1.21
N LEU A 204 2.92 -10.44 -0.46
CA LEU A 204 3.50 -9.16 -0.10
C LEU A 204 3.96 -8.36 -1.31
N ARG A 205 4.30 -9.01 -2.45
CA ARG A 205 4.72 -8.30 -3.68
C ARG A 205 3.64 -7.34 -4.17
N SER A 206 2.38 -7.74 -4.01
CA SER A 206 1.22 -6.93 -4.42
C SER A 206 1.09 -5.61 -3.65
N LEU A 207 1.76 -5.49 -2.50
CA LEU A 207 1.78 -4.28 -1.68
C LEU A 207 2.85 -3.29 -2.11
N PHE A 208 3.78 -3.69 -2.99
CA PHE A 208 4.83 -2.81 -3.50
C PHE A 208 4.47 -2.25 -4.86
N ARG A 209 4.96 -1.05 -5.11
CA ARG A 209 4.84 -0.32 -6.38
C ARG A 209 6.21 0.13 -6.81
N ARG A 210 6.51 -0.06 -8.09
CA ARG A 210 7.77 0.31 -8.70
C ARG A 210 7.80 1.81 -8.92
N VAL A 211 8.85 2.47 -8.44
CA VAL A 211 9.08 3.90 -8.69
C VAL A 211 10.42 4.07 -9.36
N VAL A 212 10.42 4.72 -10.52
CA VAL A 212 11.62 5.03 -11.29
C VAL A 212 11.86 6.53 -11.25
N PHE A 213 13.06 6.92 -10.84
CA PHE A 213 13.51 8.30 -10.85
C PHE A 213 14.63 8.43 -11.87
N ASN A 214 14.41 9.25 -12.90
CA ASN A 214 15.39 9.49 -13.94
C ASN A 214 15.91 10.93 -13.81
N ASN A 215 17.18 11.10 -13.46
CA ASN A 215 17.82 12.40 -13.52
C ASN A 215 18.38 12.64 -14.93
N MET A 216 17.65 13.42 -15.72
CA MET A 216 18.04 13.81 -17.08
C MET A 216 18.73 15.18 -17.11
N ASP A 217 18.83 15.85 -15.97
CA ASP A 217 19.55 17.12 -15.83
C ASP A 217 21.07 16.85 -15.83
N PRO A 218 21.84 17.52 -16.71
CA PRO A 218 23.28 17.31 -16.80
C PRO A 218 24.06 18.02 -15.68
N ASP A 219 23.47 19.04 -15.05
CA ASP A 219 24.18 19.96 -14.16
C ASP A 219 23.75 19.81 -12.70
N ASN A 220 22.52 19.33 -12.47
CA ASN A 220 21.92 19.28 -11.15
C ASN A 220 21.75 17.86 -10.61
N VAL A 221 21.92 17.73 -9.30
CA VAL A 221 21.49 16.55 -8.55
C VAL A 221 19.97 16.59 -8.40
N ALA A 222 19.32 15.43 -8.50
CA ALA A 222 17.87 15.31 -8.33
C ALA A 222 17.55 14.76 -6.92
N PRO A 223 17.14 15.63 -5.97
CA PRO A 223 16.78 15.20 -4.62
C PRO A 223 15.33 14.72 -4.52
N PHE A 224 15.12 13.63 -3.80
CA PHE A 224 13.79 13.20 -3.35
C PHE A 224 13.86 12.63 -1.93
N ALA A 225 12.73 12.63 -1.23
CA ALA A 225 12.60 12.06 0.11
C ALA A 225 11.35 11.19 0.22
N VAL A 226 11.31 10.33 1.23
CA VAL A 226 10.12 9.54 1.58
C VAL A 226 9.55 10.08 2.89
N ALA A 227 8.25 10.34 2.92
CA ALA A 227 7.56 10.83 4.10
C ALA A 227 7.58 9.78 5.21
N GLY A 228 8.01 10.19 6.41
CA GLY A 228 8.08 9.30 7.58
C GLY A 228 9.20 8.25 7.52
N ALA A 229 10.05 8.25 6.49
CA ALA A 229 11.20 7.35 6.45
C ALA A 229 12.21 7.70 7.55
N PRO A 230 12.78 6.71 8.25
CA PRO A 230 13.81 6.95 9.25
C PRO A 230 15.04 7.59 8.61
N THR A 231 15.65 8.53 9.32
CA THR A 231 16.94 9.12 8.93
C THR A 231 18.02 8.05 8.97
N PHE A 232 18.77 7.90 7.88
CA PHE A 232 19.90 6.97 7.82
C PHE A 232 21.19 7.74 8.10
N LEU A 233 21.98 7.23 9.05
CA LEU A 233 23.36 7.68 9.26
C LEU A 233 24.26 6.84 8.37
N ILE A 234 24.93 7.47 7.40
CA ILE A 234 25.97 6.79 6.64
C ILE A 234 27.19 6.66 7.56
N GLN A 235 27.72 5.46 7.70
CA GLN A 235 28.94 5.21 8.47
C GLN A 235 30.08 6.07 7.89
N GLY A 236 30.56 7.05 8.67
CA GLY A 236 31.58 8.01 8.25
C GLY A 236 31.05 9.42 7.90
N ASN A 237 29.74 9.65 7.91
CA ASN A 237 29.14 10.99 7.84
C ASN A 237 28.16 11.18 9.01
N PRO A 238 28.45 12.08 9.98
CA PRO A 238 27.59 12.29 11.14
C PRO A 238 26.25 12.97 10.78
N THR A 239 26.07 13.38 9.52
CA THR A 239 24.84 14.05 9.07
C THR A 239 23.81 13.00 8.67
N ALA A 240 22.71 12.95 9.41
CA ALA A 240 21.51 12.20 9.04
C ALA A 240 21.06 12.58 7.62
N GLN A 241 21.06 11.63 6.70
CA GLN A 241 20.44 11.85 5.40
C GLN A 241 18.92 11.77 5.54
N THR A 242 18.24 12.78 5.01
CA THR A 242 16.77 12.87 4.96
C THR A 242 16.25 12.73 3.53
N MET A 243 17.15 12.80 2.54
CA MET A 243 16.85 12.78 1.11
C MET A 243 17.85 11.90 0.37
N VAL A 244 17.36 11.21 -0.66
CA VAL A 244 18.18 10.53 -1.66
C VAL A 244 18.56 11.54 -2.74
N ARG A 245 19.83 11.55 -3.10
CA ARG A 245 20.42 12.44 -4.11
C ARG A 245 20.85 11.64 -5.32
N ILE A 246 20.15 11.80 -6.43
CA ILE A 246 20.46 11.08 -7.67
C ILE A 246 21.43 11.96 -8.48
N PRO A 247 22.68 11.52 -8.75
CA PRO A 247 23.63 12.31 -9.53
C PRO A 247 23.13 12.63 -10.93
N ALA A 248 23.72 13.67 -11.55
CA ALA A 248 23.40 14.08 -12.91
C ALA A 248 23.50 12.90 -13.89
N GLY A 249 22.51 12.76 -14.78
CA GLY A 249 22.45 11.69 -15.78
C GLY A 249 22.22 10.27 -15.24
N GLN A 250 21.96 10.09 -13.94
CA GLN A 250 21.75 8.77 -13.34
C GLN A 250 20.26 8.42 -13.18
N ARG A 251 20.00 7.12 -13.04
CA ARG A 251 18.67 6.58 -12.73
C ARG A 251 18.70 5.90 -11.37
N HIS A 252 17.62 6.08 -10.62
CA HIS A 252 17.36 5.32 -9.40
C HIS A 252 16.02 4.60 -9.53
N GLU A 253 15.99 3.33 -9.14
CA GLU A 253 14.81 2.49 -9.21
C GLU A 253 14.66 1.75 -7.90
N ALA A 254 13.46 1.79 -7.34
CA ALA A 254 13.14 1.15 -6.08
C ALA A 254 11.65 0.80 -6.00
N TRP A 255 11.32 -0.11 -5.09
CA TRP A 255 9.96 -0.54 -4.78
C TRP A 255 9.54 0.03 -3.43
N PHE A 256 8.42 0.72 -3.40
CA PHE A 256 7.86 1.32 -2.19
C PHE A 256 6.52 0.68 -1.88
N LEU A 257 6.16 0.57 -0.61
CA LEU A 257 4.83 0.12 -0.23
C LEU A 257 3.78 1.08 -0.80
N GLU A 258 2.62 0.55 -1.17
CA GLU A 258 1.48 1.33 -1.60
C GLU A 258 1.14 2.38 -0.54
N THR A 259 0.67 3.55 -0.97
CA THR A 259 0.38 4.74 -0.17
C THR A 259 1.60 5.38 0.50
N SER A 260 2.82 5.10 0.02
CA SER A 260 4.01 5.81 0.48
C SER A 260 4.06 7.22 -0.08
N GLY A 261 4.34 8.21 0.76
CA GLY A 261 4.48 9.61 0.33
C GLY A 261 5.89 9.88 -0.20
N ILE A 262 6.03 10.12 -1.50
CA ILE A 262 7.26 10.59 -2.13
C ILE A 262 7.22 12.12 -2.15
N ARG A 263 8.26 12.74 -1.60
CA ARG A 263 8.50 14.18 -1.64
C ARG A 263 9.56 14.47 -2.68
N LEU A 264 9.19 15.20 -3.70
CA LEU A 264 10.03 15.63 -4.81
C LEU A 264 10.53 17.03 -4.47
N HIS A 265 11.84 17.26 -4.58
CA HIS A 265 12.47 18.52 -4.24
C HIS A 265 13.11 19.15 -5.48
N PHE A 266 13.11 20.48 -5.55
CA PHE A 266 13.91 21.22 -6.52
C PHE A 266 15.42 21.00 -6.27
N ALA A 267 16.27 21.41 -7.21
CA ALA A 267 17.73 21.28 -7.07
C ALA A 267 18.29 22.01 -5.83
N ASP A 268 17.61 23.05 -5.35
CA ASP A 268 17.93 23.79 -4.11
C ASP A 268 17.38 23.12 -2.83
N GLU A 269 16.84 21.91 -2.95
CA GLU A 269 16.26 21.09 -1.88
C GLU A 269 14.95 21.63 -1.29
N THR A 270 14.37 22.68 -1.87
CA THR A 270 13.03 23.12 -1.50
C THR A 270 11.98 22.12 -1.99
N LEU A 271 10.91 21.92 -1.21
CA LEU A 271 9.86 20.97 -1.57
C LEU A 271 9.12 21.47 -2.82
N GLN A 272 9.13 20.66 -3.87
CA GLN A 272 8.39 20.94 -5.10
C GLN A 272 6.98 20.32 -5.03
N ALA A 273 6.91 19.03 -4.73
CA ALA A 273 5.66 18.28 -4.74
C ALA A 273 5.71 17.11 -3.77
N GLN A 274 4.55 16.67 -3.29
CA GLN A 274 4.40 15.42 -2.54
C GLN A 274 3.29 14.58 -3.16
N GLU A 275 3.62 13.34 -3.50
CA GLU A 275 2.69 12.40 -4.13
C GLU A 275 2.66 11.07 -3.37
N TYR A 276 1.49 10.44 -3.32
CA TYR A 276 1.35 9.10 -2.74
C TYR A 276 1.41 8.05 -3.84
N VAL A 277 2.30 7.07 -3.68
CA VAL A 277 2.45 5.97 -4.64
C VAL A 277 1.22 5.06 -4.56
N ARG A 278 0.49 4.92 -5.66
CA ARG A 278 -0.68 4.03 -5.77
C ARG A 278 -0.49 2.97 -6.87
N GLU A 279 0.26 3.35 -7.88
CA GLU A 279 0.59 2.56 -9.06
C GLU A 279 2.09 2.67 -9.35
N ASP A 280 2.57 1.88 -10.30
CA ASP A 280 3.93 2.01 -10.79
C ASP A 280 4.09 3.35 -11.50
N ILE A 281 5.09 4.14 -11.12
CA ILE A 281 5.26 5.51 -11.59
C ILE A 281 6.71 5.83 -11.93
N SER A 282 6.90 6.70 -12.90
CA SER A 282 8.21 7.23 -13.28
C SER A 282 8.22 8.75 -13.16
N TYR A 283 9.30 9.29 -12.62
CA TYR A 283 9.60 10.71 -12.58
C TYR A 283 10.85 11.01 -13.40
N VAL A 284 10.86 12.21 -13.95
CA VAL A 284 11.97 12.77 -14.72
C VAL A 284 12.37 14.08 -14.06
N PHE A 285 13.67 14.25 -13.80
CA PHE A 285 14.23 15.51 -13.33
C PHE A 285 14.93 16.22 -14.48
N GLU A 286 14.48 17.43 -14.80
CA GLU A 286 15.02 18.30 -15.85
C GLU A 286 14.93 19.75 -15.40
N ASN A 287 15.99 20.54 -15.66
CA ASN A 287 16.05 21.97 -15.36
C ASN A 287 15.80 22.27 -13.88
N GLY A 288 16.41 21.48 -13.00
CA GLY A 288 16.30 21.62 -11.56
C GLY A 288 14.93 21.28 -10.96
N ARG A 289 14.02 20.64 -11.72
CA ARG A 289 12.66 20.28 -11.27
C ARG A 289 12.23 18.87 -11.69
N TRP A 290 11.39 18.24 -10.89
CA TRP A 290 10.72 16.98 -11.19
C TRP A 290 9.49 17.18 -12.09
N SER A 291 9.19 16.18 -12.92
CA SER A 291 8.02 16.08 -13.78
C SER A 291 7.64 14.62 -13.99
N ARG A 292 6.38 14.34 -14.36
CA ARG A 292 5.94 13.00 -14.79
C ARG A 292 6.30 12.69 -16.24
N TYR A 293 6.56 13.73 -17.03
CA TYR A 293 6.85 13.63 -18.45
C TYR A 293 8.17 14.33 -18.78
N LEU A 294 8.83 13.84 -19.83
CA LEU A 294 9.94 14.51 -20.48
C LEU A 294 9.42 15.81 -21.09
N ASN A 295 9.92 16.97 -20.65
CA ASN A 295 9.45 18.26 -21.16
C ASN A 295 10.41 18.82 -22.21
N TYR A 296 11.71 18.69 -21.97
CA TYR A 296 12.74 19.27 -22.83
C TYR A 296 13.70 18.22 -23.41
N GLY A 297 13.70 17.01 -22.85
CA GLY A 297 14.63 15.97 -23.22
C GLY A 297 16.02 16.21 -22.65
N LYS A 298 16.95 15.32 -23.02
CA LYS A 298 18.38 15.53 -22.76
C LYS A 298 18.76 16.82 -23.49
N ARG A 299 18.82 17.93 -22.75
CA ARG A 299 19.16 19.24 -23.31
C ARG A 299 20.40 19.04 -24.19
N PRO A 300 20.34 19.25 -25.51
CA PRO A 300 21.56 19.60 -26.19
C PRO A 300 22.09 20.82 -25.43
N PRO A 301 23.41 20.93 -25.18
CA PRO A 301 23.97 22.14 -24.58
C PRO A 301 23.35 23.32 -25.32
N LEU A 302 22.77 24.27 -24.57
CA LEU A 302 22.11 25.44 -25.15
C LEU A 302 23.03 25.96 -26.25
N SER A 303 22.60 25.85 -27.50
CA SER A 303 23.40 26.19 -28.67
C SER A 303 22.56 27.07 -29.58
N GLY A 304 23.22 28.06 -30.17
CA GLY A 304 22.55 29.09 -30.95
C GLY A 304 21.72 30.04 -30.08
N PHE A 305 20.51 30.32 -30.51
CA PHE A 305 19.68 31.42 -30.00
C PHE A 305 19.23 31.22 -28.54
N GLY A 306 18.97 29.99 -28.10
CA GLY A 306 18.53 29.71 -26.73
C GLY A 306 19.59 30.05 -25.66
N LEU A 307 20.88 29.82 -25.95
CA LEU A 307 21.97 30.22 -25.06
C LEU A 307 22.10 31.74 -24.98
N LEU A 308 21.96 32.42 -26.11
CA LEU A 308 22.03 33.89 -26.16
C LEU A 308 20.88 34.52 -25.37
N ALA A 309 19.66 33.99 -25.51
CA ALA A 309 18.51 34.46 -24.75
C ALA A 309 18.68 34.23 -23.24
N GLU A 310 19.21 33.07 -22.83
CA GLU A 310 19.46 32.78 -21.42
C GLU A 310 20.61 33.63 -20.84
N ASN A 311 21.72 33.78 -21.57
CA ASN A 311 22.82 34.66 -21.17
C ASN A 311 22.36 36.12 -21.05
N PHE A 312 21.50 36.57 -21.97
CA PHE A 312 20.90 37.90 -21.92
C PHE A 312 19.98 38.04 -20.70
N ARG A 313 19.16 37.03 -20.40
CA ARG A 313 18.28 37.00 -19.21
C ARG A 313 19.06 37.04 -17.90
N GLN A 314 20.22 36.39 -17.85
CA GLN A 314 21.10 36.36 -16.67
C GLN A 314 22.04 37.57 -16.56
N SER A 315 22.10 38.43 -17.58
CA SER A 315 22.98 39.61 -17.55
C SER A 315 22.50 40.63 -16.51
N PRO A 316 23.41 41.32 -15.79
CA PRO A 316 23.05 42.36 -14.85
C PRO A 316 22.17 43.43 -15.49
N MET A 317 21.13 43.88 -14.78
CA MET A 317 20.22 44.90 -15.27
C MET A 317 20.98 46.22 -15.48
N PRO A 318 20.83 46.88 -16.65
CA PRO A 318 21.47 48.18 -16.89
C PRO A 318 20.99 49.21 -15.86
N PRO A 319 21.89 50.06 -15.32
CA PRO A 319 21.54 51.02 -14.27
C PRO A 319 20.52 52.08 -14.71
N ASN A 320 20.32 52.27 -16.02
CA ASN A 320 19.45 53.29 -16.59
C ASN A 320 18.11 52.75 -17.11
N SER A 321 17.78 51.48 -16.86
CA SER A 321 16.53 50.89 -17.33
C SER A 321 15.31 51.71 -16.88
N LYS A 322 14.44 52.10 -17.81
CA LYS A 322 13.22 52.85 -17.52
C LYS A 322 11.98 51.96 -17.50
N PHE A 323 10.93 52.42 -16.82
CA PHE A 323 9.58 51.85 -16.86
C PHE A 323 9.50 50.34 -16.55
N GLY A 324 10.42 49.80 -15.76
CA GLY A 324 10.45 48.38 -15.39
C GLY A 324 10.87 47.43 -16.52
N ALA A 325 11.46 47.95 -17.60
CA ALA A 325 12.04 47.14 -18.66
C ALA A 325 13.13 46.23 -18.08
N ASN A 326 13.03 44.93 -18.36
CA ASN A 326 13.99 43.93 -17.94
C ASN A 326 14.29 42.96 -19.09
N ALA A 327 15.35 42.16 -18.95
CA ALA A 327 15.78 41.23 -19.98
C ALA A 327 14.69 40.19 -20.32
N GLN A 328 13.87 39.77 -19.34
CA GLN A 328 12.76 38.84 -19.55
C GLN A 328 11.69 39.43 -20.47
N ALA A 329 11.30 40.70 -20.26
CA ALA A 329 10.30 41.39 -21.07
C ALA A 329 10.76 41.55 -22.54
N VAL A 330 12.05 41.84 -22.76
CA VAL A 330 12.60 41.87 -24.13
C VAL A 330 12.55 40.49 -24.78
N VAL A 331 12.91 39.42 -24.05
CA VAL A 331 12.84 38.05 -24.58
C VAL A 331 11.40 37.66 -24.95
N GLU A 332 10.42 37.99 -24.11
CA GLU A 332 8.99 37.76 -24.38
C GLU A 332 8.47 38.53 -25.61
N GLU A 333 8.87 39.79 -25.79
CA GLU A 333 8.51 40.55 -27.00
C GLU A 333 9.22 40.01 -28.25
N VAL A 334 10.46 39.52 -28.15
CA VAL A 334 11.14 38.85 -29.28
C VAL A 334 10.38 37.58 -29.67
N PHE A 335 9.94 36.77 -28.70
CA PHE A 335 9.09 35.61 -29.01
C PHE A 335 7.77 36.02 -29.65
N THR A 336 7.13 37.07 -29.15
CA THR A 336 5.87 37.60 -29.71
C THR A 336 6.06 38.11 -31.14
N TYR A 337 7.16 38.80 -31.41
CA TYR A 337 7.54 39.25 -32.75
C TYR A 337 7.80 38.06 -33.70
N LEU A 338 8.59 37.07 -33.27
CA LEU A 338 8.87 35.88 -34.10
C LEU A 338 7.60 35.06 -34.39
N TYR A 339 6.73 34.93 -33.40
CA TYR A 339 5.43 34.26 -33.55
C TYR A 339 4.56 35.00 -34.57
N THR A 340 4.34 36.31 -34.38
CA THR A 340 3.53 37.13 -35.31
C THR A 340 4.13 37.20 -36.71
N TYR A 341 5.46 37.22 -36.82
CA TYR A 341 6.17 37.13 -38.09
C TYR A 341 5.90 35.79 -38.79
N GLY A 342 5.97 34.68 -38.05
CA GLY A 342 5.64 33.36 -38.57
C GLY A 342 4.22 33.31 -39.13
N PHE A 343 3.23 33.82 -38.38
CA PHE A 343 1.84 33.92 -38.83
C PHE A 343 1.67 34.75 -40.09
N TRP A 344 2.32 35.92 -40.16
CA TRP A 344 2.30 36.76 -41.35
C TRP A 344 2.97 36.08 -42.55
N ALA A 345 4.10 35.40 -42.32
CA ALA A 345 4.92 34.79 -43.37
C ALA A 345 4.31 33.51 -43.96
N THR A 346 3.63 32.67 -43.15
CA THR A 346 3.01 31.43 -43.62
C THR A 346 1.60 31.64 -44.20
N GLY A 347 0.96 32.78 -43.89
CA GLY A 347 -0.33 33.15 -44.46
C GLY A 347 -1.48 32.19 -44.14
N GLU A 348 -1.40 31.40 -43.06
CA GLU A 348 -2.41 30.37 -42.81
C GLU A 348 -3.77 30.96 -42.35
N PRO A 349 -4.87 30.60 -43.03
CA PRO A 349 -6.22 31.06 -42.72
C PRO A 349 -6.91 30.22 -41.63
N PRO A 350 -8.06 30.70 -41.12
CA PRO A 350 -9.27 29.96 -41.49
C PRO A 350 -10.09 30.59 -42.63
N TYR A 351 -9.80 31.83 -43.10
CA TYR A 351 -10.59 32.47 -44.16
C TYR A 351 -9.89 33.25 -45.31
N SER A 352 -8.74 32.82 -45.84
CA SER A 352 -8.25 33.34 -47.13
C SER A 352 -7.13 32.50 -47.73
N VAL A 353 -7.16 32.31 -49.05
CA VAL A 353 -6.09 31.73 -49.88
C VAL A 353 -4.69 32.12 -49.38
N PRO A 354 -3.72 31.18 -49.31
CA PRO A 354 -2.32 31.50 -49.02
C PRO A 354 -1.88 32.66 -49.91
N PHE A 355 -1.14 33.63 -49.36
CA PHE A 355 -0.58 34.70 -50.19
C PHE A 355 0.33 34.06 -51.25
N ASP A 356 -0.13 33.99 -52.50
CA ASP A 356 0.57 33.32 -53.61
C ASP A 356 2.00 33.84 -53.84
N ASN A 357 2.34 34.99 -53.25
CA ASN A 357 3.71 35.42 -53.03
C ASN A 357 3.82 36.00 -51.62
N GLY A 358 4.64 35.39 -50.76
CA GLY A 358 4.97 35.93 -49.45
C GLY A 358 5.41 37.40 -49.56
N GLY A 359 4.74 38.28 -48.81
CA GLY A 359 4.93 39.73 -48.92
C GLY A 359 3.83 40.43 -49.71
N SER A 360 2.61 40.44 -49.17
CA SER A 360 1.63 41.47 -49.54
C SER A 360 2.17 42.84 -49.13
N THR A 361 2.16 43.80 -50.06
CA THR A 361 2.59 45.19 -49.89
C THR A 361 1.93 45.86 -48.67
N SER A 362 2.64 46.82 -48.06
CA SER A 362 2.23 47.60 -46.87
C SER A 362 0.87 48.29 -46.95
N ASP A 363 0.27 48.33 -48.14
CA ASP A 363 -0.98 49.03 -48.44
C ASP A 363 -2.24 48.19 -48.21
N GLN A 364 -2.11 46.87 -48.00
CA GLN A 364 -3.25 46.04 -47.60
C GLN A 364 -3.36 46.02 -46.07
N GLN A 365 -4.52 46.47 -45.57
CA GLN A 365 -4.91 46.40 -44.15
C GLN A 365 -5.17 44.95 -43.72
N VAL A 366 -4.16 44.09 -43.81
CA VAL A 366 -4.24 42.71 -43.32
C VAL A 366 -4.00 42.75 -41.81
N PRO A 367 -4.95 42.28 -40.97
CA PRO A 367 -4.80 42.29 -39.52
C PRO A 367 -3.49 41.65 -39.01
N ALA A 368 -3.01 40.61 -39.69
CA ALA A 368 -1.74 39.94 -39.37
C ALA A 368 -0.51 40.85 -39.56
N TYR A 369 -0.50 41.69 -40.60
CA TYR A 369 0.59 42.64 -40.83
C TYR A 369 0.59 43.75 -39.77
N GLN A 370 -0.59 44.25 -39.39
CA GLN A 370 -0.72 45.21 -38.29
C GLN A 370 -0.27 44.62 -36.94
N ALA A 371 -0.56 43.35 -36.69
CA ALA A 371 -0.09 42.65 -35.49
C ALA A 371 1.45 42.54 -35.45
N LEU A 372 2.08 42.26 -36.59
CA LEU A 372 3.54 42.24 -36.72
C LEU A 372 4.17 43.61 -36.46
N LEU A 373 3.65 44.68 -37.08
CA LEU A 373 4.13 46.06 -36.84
C LEU A 373 3.94 46.48 -35.39
N GLY A 374 2.82 46.08 -34.76
CA GLY A 374 2.56 46.30 -33.35
C GLY A 374 3.55 45.57 -32.44
N ALA A 375 3.87 44.31 -32.75
CA ALA A 375 4.89 43.55 -32.01
C ALA A 375 6.29 44.16 -32.17
N GLN A 376 6.65 44.59 -33.38
CA GLN A 376 7.90 45.29 -33.63
C GLN A 376 8.01 46.58 -32.81
N SER A 377 6.97 47.41 -32.84
CA SER A 377 6.95 48.69 -32.12
C SER A 377 7.08 48.49 -30.60
N ARG A 378 6.46 47.45 -30.04
CA ARG A 378 6.61 47.09 -28.62
C ARG A 378 8.02 46.61 -28.31
N LEU A 379 8.60 45.77 -29.16
CA LEU A 379 9.97 45.30 -29.00
C LEU A 379 10.97 46.47 -29.02
N ASP A 380 10.81 47.41 -29.96
CA ASP A 380 11.64 48.62 -30.05
C ASP A 380 11.50 49.49 -28.80
N TRP A 381 10.27 49.65 -28.30
CA TRP A 381 10.00 50.42 -27.09
C TRP A 381 10.60 49.77 -25.82
N ILE A 382 10.40 48.46 -25.60
CA ILE A 382 10.92 47.76 -24.42
C ILE A 382 12.45 47.66 -24.48
N SER A 383 13.03 47.35 -25.63
CA SER A 383 14.49 47.29 -25.79
C SER A 383 15.14 48.66 -25.63
N GLY A 384 14.51 49.72 -26.16
CA GLY A 384 14.95 51.09 -25.98
C GLY A 384 14.94 51.53 -24.51
N ASN A 385 13.90 51.17 -23.76
CA ASN A 385 13.80 51.44 -22.31
C ASN A 385 14.75 50.60 -21.46
N LEU A 386 15.17 49.42 -21.94
CA LEU A 386 16.15 48.60 -21.22
C LEU A 386 17.55 49.21 -21.32
N ILE A 387 17.90 49.81 -22.46
CA ILE A 387 19.25 50.30 -22.74
C ILE A 387 19.44 51.77 -22.33
N ASN A 388 18.42 52.62 -22.49
CA ASN A 388 18.49 54.07 -22.26
C ASN A 388 17.76 54.48 -20.99
#